data_AF-A0A1J0TTB2-F1
#
_entry.id   AF-A0A1J0TTB2-F1
#
_cell.length_a   1.000
_cell.length_b   1.000
_cell.length_c   1.000
_cell.angle_alpha   90.00
_cell.angle_beta   90.00
_cell.angle_gamma   90.00
#
_symmetry.space_group_name_H-M   'P 1'
#
loop_
_entity.id
_entity.type
_entity.pdbx_description
1 polymer ?
#
loop_
_entity_poly.entity_id
_entity_poly.type
_entity_poly.pdbx_seq_one_letter_code
_entity_poly.pdbx_strand_id
1 'polypeptide(L)'
;MSRTDRTPEQVAADEALTAAIEQTWAAYYPDTEPGILLEYVVLARRRSFDDDGEALTAHALMPRDGDVPLDLMLGITEYASTRLRKRIAED
;
A
#
# COMPACT_ATOMS: atom_id res chain seq x y z
N MET A 1 -9.61 12.47 6.55
CA MET A 1 -11.03 12.48 6.15
C MET A 1 -11.74 11.50 7.04
N SER A 2 -12.86 11.88 7.66
CA SER A 2 -13.64 10.91 8.41
C SER A 2 -14.18 9.86 7.43
N ARG A 3 -14.42 8.62 7.89
CA ARG A 3 -15.01 7.52 7.09
C ARG A 3 -16.29 7.95 6.32
N THR A 4 -16.95 9.03 6.76
CA THR A 4 -18.16 9.64 6.20
C THR A 4 -17.95 10.52 4.96
N ASP A 5 -16.71 10.94 4.64
CA ASP A 5 -16.44 11.89 3.54
C ASP A 5 -16.03 11.22 2.21
N ARG A 6 -16.01 9.88 2.15
CA ARG A 6 -15.59 9.13 0.95
C ARG A 6 -16.74 8.95 -0.04
N THR A 7 -16.45 9.07 -1.34
CA THR A 7 -17.43 8.78 -2.38
C THR A 7 -17.65 7.26 -2.52
N PRO A 8 -18.79 6.81 -3.08
CA PRO A 8 -19.02 5.39 -3.35
C PRO A 8 -17.90 4.75 -4.19
N GLU A 9 -17.35 5.49 -5.15
CA GLU A 9 -16.27 5.01 -6.01
C GLU A 9 -14.97 4.83 -5.24
N GLN A 10 -14.68 5.70 -4.27
CA GLN A 10 -13.50 5.55 -3.39
C GLN A 10 -13.62 4.31 -2.52
N VAL A 11 -14.79 4.07 -1.92
CA VAL A 11 -15.05 2.87 -1.12
C VAL A 11 -14.91 1.61 -1.97
N ALA A 12 -15.51 1.58 -3.17
CA ALA A 12 -15.39 0.43 -4.07
C ALA A 12 -13.94 0.18 -4.51
N ALA A 13 -13.14 1.23 -4.71
CA ALA A 13 -11.72 1.10 -5.04
C ALA A 13 -10.92 0.52 -3.85
N ASP A 14 -11.17 0.98 -2.63
CA ASP A 14 -10.52 0.48 -1.41
C ASP A 14 -10.86 -1.00 -1.14
N GLU A 15 -12.12 -1.40 -1.36
CA GLU A 15 -12.57 -2.79 -1.26
C GLU A 15 -11.89 -3.68 -2.30
N ALA A 16 -11.83 -3.23 -3.56
CA ALA A 16 -11.17 -3.97 -4.64
C ALA A 16 -9.66 -4.12 -4.38
N LEU A 17 -8.99 -3.07 -3.89
CA LEU A 17 -7.58 -3.12 -3.53
C LEU A 17 -7.34 -4.12 -2.38
N THR A 18 -8.18 -4.08 -1.34
CA THR A 18 -8.08 -5.00 -0.20
C THR A 18 -8.22 -6.45 -0.65
N ALA A 19 -9.21 -6.75 -1.51
CA ALA A 19 -9.39 -8.09 -2.08
C ALA A 19 -8.17 -8.54 -2.91
N ALA A 20 -7.57 -7.64 -3.69
CA ALA A 20 -6.37 -7.96 -4.48
C ALA A 20 -5.14 -8.28 -3.60
N ILE A 21 -4.99 -7.59 -2.46
CA ILE A 21 -3.92 -7.87 -1.49
C ILE A 21 -4.10 -9.27 -0.88
N GLU A 22 -5.32 -9.60 -0.44
CA GLU A 22 -5.66 -10.93 0.09
C GLU A 22 -5.41 -12.04 -0.93
N GLN A 23 -5.83 -11.83 -2.18
CA GLN A 23 -5.56 -12.77 -3.27
C GLN A 23 -4.07 -12.96 -3.51
N THR A 24 -3.30 -11.87 -3.48
CA THR A 24 -1.84 -11.92 -3.61
C THR A 24 -1.24 -12.72 -2.46
N TRP A 25 -1.68 -12.49 -1.22
CA TRP A 25 -1.20 -13.24 -0.06
C TRP A 25 -1.42 -14.74 -0.24
N ALA A 26 -2.65 -15.14 -0.58
CA ALA A 26 -2.99 -16.55 -0.80
C ALA A 26 -2.18 -17.20 -1.92
N ALA A 27 -1.86 -16.45 -2.99
CA ALA A 27 -1.09 -16.97 -4.12
C ALA A 27 0.40 -17.18 -3.80
N TYR A 28 1.00 -16.29 -3.00
CA TYR A 28 2.44 -16.33 -2.70
C TYR A 28 2.77 -17.08 -1.40
N TYR A 29 1.80 -17.24 -0.50
CA TYR A 29 1.98 -17.86 0.81
C TYR A 29 0.91 -18.93 1.12
N PRO A 30 0.70 -19.93 0.22
CA PRO A 30 -0.40 -20.90 0.34
C PRO A 30 -0.32 -21.78 1.60
N ASP A 31 0.87 -21.97 2.16
CA ASP A 31 1.11 -22.82 3.33
C ASP A 31 1.20 -22.02 4.65
N THR A 32 0.93 -20.71 4.63
CA THR A 32 0.88 -19.91 5.86
C THR A 32 -0.43 -20.13 6.60
N GLU A 33 -0.37 -20.08 7.94
CA GLU A 33 -1.57 -20.17 8.78
C GLU A 33 -2.59 -19.09 8.37
N PRO A 34 -3.90 -19.41 8.34
CA PRO A 34 -4.93 -18.43 8.03
C PRO A 34 -4.83 -17.22 8.97
N GLY A 35 -4.67 -16.04 8.38
CA GLY A 35 -4.61 -14.76 9.09
C GLY A 35 -5.75 -13.82 8.68
N ILE A 36 -5.93 -12.75 9.45
CA ILE A 36 -6.82 -11.64 9.10
C ILE A 36 -5.94 -10.44 8.75
N LEU A 37 -6.14 -9.85 7.57
CA LEU A 37 -5.50 -8.58 7.21
C LEU A 37 -6.08 -7.45 8.06
N LEU A 38 -5.26 -6.92 8.98
CA LEU A 38 -5.64 -5.83 9.88
C LEU A 38 -5.39 -4.46 9.24
N GLU A 39 -4.14 -4.15 8.88
CA GLU A 39 -3.77 -2.91 8.20
C GLU A 39 -2.81 -3.16 7.04
N TYR A 40 -2.80 -2.22 6.09
CA TYR A 40 -1.77 -2.12 5.08
C TYR A 40 -1.56 -0.67 4.68
N VAL A 41 -0.39 -0.41 4.09
CA VAL A 41 -0.03 0.85 3.45
C VAL A 41 0.59 0.53 2.10
N VAL A 42 0.01 1.08 1.03
CA VAL A 42 0.56 0.96 -0.32
C VAL A 42 1.48 2.13 -0.60
N LEU A 43 2.72 1.82 -0.99
CA LEU A 43 3.68 2.75 -1.56
C LEU A 43 3.68 2.59 -3.07
N ALA A 44 3.25 3.63 -3.79
CA ALA A 44 3.23 3.61 -5.25
C ALA A 44 4.14 4.69 -5.81
N ARG A 45 4.85 4.35 -6.88
CA ARG A 45 5.56 5.31 -7.74
C ARG A 45 4.92 5.29 -9.11
N ARG A 46 4.46 6.45 -9.58
CA ARG A 46 3.92 6.63 -10.92
C ARG A 46 4.86 7.49 -11.74
N ARG A 47 5.06 7.11 -13.00
CA ARG A 47 5.72 7.95 -14.00
C ARG A 47 4.68 8.40 -15.02
N SER A 48 4.70 9.68 -15.35
CA SER A 48 3.93 10.28 -16.44
C SER A 48 4.84 11.19 -17.25
N PHE A 49 4.30 11.78 -18.32
CA PHE A 49 4.98 12.76 -19.15
C PHE A 49 4.08 13.99 -19.25
N ASP A 50 4.66 15.19 -19.24
CA ASP A 50 3.93 16.41 -19.53
C ASP A 50 3.83 16.67 -21.04
N ASP A 51 3.23 17.80 -21.42
CA ASP A 51 2.99 18.17 -22.81
C ASP A 51 4.28 18.41 -23.60
N ASP A 52 5.40 18.69 -22.91
CA ASP A 52 6.73 18.87 -23.51
C ASP A 52 7.49 17.52 -23.64
N GLY A 53 6.88 16.42 -23.18
CA GLY A 53 7.49 15.09 -23.17
C GLY A 53 8.47 14.88 -22.02
N GLU A 54 8.52 15.79 -21.05
CA GLU A 54 9.38 15.67 -19.88
C GLU A 54 8.80 14.71 -18.86
N ALA A 55 9.68 13.90 -18.26
CA ALA A 55 9.27 12.84 -17.36
C ALA A 55 8.91 13.39 -15.96
N LEU A 56 7.66 13.20 -15.56
CA LEU A 56 7.19 13.48 -14.21
C LEU A 56 7.16 12.20 -13.37
N THR A 57 7.62 12.30 -12.11
CA THR A 57 7.53 11.22 -11.13
C THR A 57 6.69 11.66 -9.95
N ALA A 58 5.65 10.89 -9.63
CA ALA A 58 4.83 11.06 -8.44
C ALA A 58 4.99 9.84 -7.52
N HIS A 59 4.96 10.10 -6.21
CA HIS A 59 4.91 9.06 -5.18
C HIS A 59 3.61 9.21 -4.41
N ALA A 60 2.99 8.08 -4.05
CA ALA A 60 1.77 8.03 -3.27
C ALA A 60 1.94 7.08 -2.08
N LEU A 61 1.35 7.48 -0.96
CA LEU A 61 1.22 6.71 0.27
C LEU A 61 -0.28 6.54 0.53
N MET A 62 -0.78 5.31 0.42
CA MET A 62 -2.22 5.02 0.46
C MET A 62 -2.49 4.01 1.60
N PRO A 63 -2.93 4.48 2.78
CA PRO A 63 -3.31 3.59 3.87
C PRO A 63 -4.66 2.93 3.59
N ARG A 64 -4.89 1.74 4.18
CA ARG A 64 -6.19 1.07 4.15
C ARG A 64 -7.32 2.05 4.52
N ASP A 65 -8.31 2.16 3.65
CA ASP A 65 -9.51 2.98 3.85
C ASP A 65 -9.27 4.47 4.16
N GLY A 66 -8.04 4.97 3.97
CA GLY A 66 -7.67 6.32 4.37
C GLY A 66 -7.53 6.53 5.89
N ASP A 67 -7.56 5.47 6.71
CA ASP A 67 -7.84 5.57 8.15
C ASP A 67 -6.81 4.87 9.06
N VAL A 68 -5.63 4.54 8.53
CA VAL A 68 -4.52 4.01 9.37
C VAL A 68 -3.87 5.17 10.14
N PRO A 69 -3.72 5.10 11.48
CA PRO A 69 -3.03 6.11 12.26
C PRO A 69 -1.59 6.38 11.76
N LEU A 70 -1.15 7.63 11.77
CA LEU A 70 0.15 8.03 11.21
C LEU A 70 1.34 7.34 11.89
N ASP A 71 1.27 7.11 13.20
CA ASP A 71 2.28 6.38 13.97
C ASP A 71 2.38 4.92 13.50
N LEU A 72 1.24 4.29 13.23
CA LEU A 72 1.20 2.94 12.69
C LEU A 72 1.69 2.89 11.24
N MET A 73 1.31 3.86 10.41
CA MET A 73 1.83 3.98 9.03
C MET A 73 3.36 4.13 9.01
N LEU A 74 3.90 4.96 9.92
CA LEU A 74 5.34 5.12 10.09
C LEU A 74 5.99 3.80 10.51
N GLY A 75 5.46 3.14 11.53
CA GLY A 75 5.98 1.85 12.01
C GLY A 75 6.02 0.76 10.93
N ILE A 76 4.94 0.61 10.15
CA ILE A 76 4.89 -0.33 9.00
C ILE A 76 5.99 0.01 7.99
N THR A 77 6.13 1.30 7.65
CA THR A 77 7.10 1.76 6.65
C THR A 77 8.55 1.57 7.13
N GLU A 78 8.83 1.85 8.42
CA GLU A 78 10.16 1.66 9.01
C GLU A 78 10.54 0.18 9.10
N TYR A 79 9.60 -0.69 9.46
CA TYR A 79 9.81 -2.14 9.42
C TYR A 79 10.18 -2.60 8.01
N ALA A 80 9.39 -2.21 7.00
CA ALA A 80 9.65 -2.56 5.61
C ALA A 80 11.01 -2.02 5.13
N SER A 81 11.33 -0.75 5.43
CA SER A 81 12.61 -0.12 5.09
C SER A 81 13.78 -0.86 5.72
N THR A 82 13.67 -1.26 6.99
CA THR A 82 14.69 -2.01 7.71
C THR A 82 14.93 -3.38 7.06
N ARG A 83 13.88 -4.11 6.68
CA ARG A 83 14.00 -5.39 5.97
C ARG A 83 14.65 -5.24 4.60
N LEU A 84 14.30 -4.21 3.84
CA LEU A 84 14.90 -3.94 2.54
C LEU A 84 16.39 -3.60 2.67
N ARG A 85 16.76 -2.75 3.63
CA ARG A 85 18.17 -2.43 3.91
C ARG A 85 18.97 -3.68 4.29
N LYS A 86 18.40 -4.57 5.11
CA LYS A 86 19.03 -5.85 5.44
C LYS A 86 19.26 -6.69 4.19
N ARG A 87 18.25 -6.87 3.33
CA ARG A 87 18.37 -7.63 2.08
C ARG A 87 19.47 -7.05 1.18
N ILE A 88 19.50 -5.73 1.00
CA ILE A 88 20.53 -5.05 0.20
C ILE A 88 21.94 -5.30 0.75
N ALA A 89 22.11 -5.42 2.07
CA ALA A 89 23.41 -5.71 2.67
C ALA A 89 23.83 -7.18 2.55
N GLU A 90 22.89 -8.08 2.25
CA GLU A 90 23.12 -9.52 2.04
C GLU A 90 23.31 -9.89 0.56
N ASP A 91 22.88 -9.02 -0.37
CA ASP A 91 23.05 -9.14 -1.82
C ASP A 91 24.41 -8.55 -2.29
#